data_AF-A0A839LKV4-F1
#
_entry.id   AF-A0A839LKV4-F1
#
_cell.length_a   1.000
_cell.length_b   1.000
_cell.length_c   1.000
_cell.angle_alpha   90.00
_cell.angle_beta   90.00
_cell.angle_gamma   90.00
#
_symmetry.space_group_name_H-M   'P 1'
#
loop_
_entity.id
_entity.type
_entity.pdbx_description
1 polymer ?
#
loop_
_entity_poly.entity_id
_entity_poly.type
_entity_poly.pdbx_seq_one_letter_code
_entity_poly.pdbx_strand_id
1 'polypeptide(L)'
;MSNGKMERDYFEEKKQLTLEGIKHAQNTAEEVTGLLSSWSYDVPNIFNAAEVHEYIRAAKAQLDGVRRNFEKVRWASANTDLGFNEWLVENGHPDLVMG
;
A
#
# COMPACT_ATOMS: atom_id res chain seq x y z
N MET A 1 6.95 -32.43 -14.90
CA MET A 1 6.00 -31.35 -15.24
C MET A 1 6.26 -30.19 -14.30
N SER A 2 6.71 -29.05 -14.82
CA SER A 2 6.33 -27.69 -14.37
C SER A 2 7.21 -26.68 -15.11
N ASN A 3 6.69 -26.13 -16.21
CA ASN A 3 7.23 -24.90 -16.77
C ASN A 3 6.78 -23.76 -15.84
N GLY A 4 7.54 -23.51 -14.77
CA GLY A 4 7.31 -22.44 -13.78
C GLY A 4 7.55 -21.02 -14.31
N LYS A 5 7.26 -20.78 -15.60
CA LYS A 5 7.16 -19.43 -16.15
C LYS A 5 5.69 -19.06 -16.19
N MET A 6 5.31 -18.14 -15.32
CA MET A 6 4.10 -17.34 -15.47
C MET A 6 4.05 -16.86 -16.93
N GLU A 7 2.91 -17.08 -17.61
CA GLU A 7 2.76 -16.65 -18.99
C GLU A 7 3.07 -15.15 -19.09
N ARG A 8 3.85 -14.78 -20.11
CA ARG A 8 4.35 -13.41 -20.28
C ARG A 8 3.23 -12.37 -20.24
N ASP A 9 2.07 -12.74 -20.77
CA ASP A 9 0.89 -11.89 -20.81
C ASP A 9 0.29 -11.67 -19.41
N TYR A 10 0.27 -12.72 -18.58
CA TYR A 10 -0.15 -12.61 -17.18
C TYR A 10 0.83 -11.75 -16.36
N PHE A 11 2.14 -11.89 -16.61
CA PHE A 11 3.14 -11.06 -15.95
C PHE A 11 2.99 -9.57 -16.33
N GLU A 12 2.82 -9.24 -17.60
CA GLU A 12 2.63 -7.86 -18.05
C GLU A 12 1.30 -7.27 -17.54
N GLU A 13 0.22 -8.06 -17.49
CA GLU A 13 -1.04 -7.66 -16.87
C GLU A 13 -0.85 -7.28 -15.39
N LYS A 14 -0.19 -8.15 -14.60
CA LYS A 14 0.05 -7.86 -13.18
C LYS A 14 0.98 -6.69 -12.98
N LYS A 15 2.02 -6.55 -13.80
CA LYS A 15 2.92 -5.39 -13.77
C LYS A 15 2.17 -4.09 -14.05
N GLN A 16 1.29 -4.06 -15.05
CA GLN A 16 0.48 -2.88 -15.35
C GLN A 16 -0.44 -2.50 -14.18
N LEU A 17 -1.16 -3.47 -13.61
CA LEU A 17 -2.01 -3.25 -12.42
C LEU A 17 -1.20 -2.74 -11.22
N THR A 18 0.05 -3.15 -11.10
CA THR A 18 0.95 -2.68 -10.03
C THR A 18 1.35 -1.23 -10.23
N LEU A 19 1.74 -0.86 -11.46
CA LEU A 19 2.11 0.51 -11.78
C LEU A 19 0.92 1.47 -11.58
N GLU A 20 -0.28 1.03 -11.96
CA GLU A 20 -1.53 1.75 -11.68
C GLU A 20 -1.78 1.89 -10.17
N GLY A 21 -1.56 0.82 -9.40
CA GLY A 21 -1.66 0.83 -7.94
C GLY A 21 -0.67 1.79 -7.28
N ILE A 22 0.60 1.79 -7.72
CA ILE A 22 1.64 2.72 -7.23
C ILE A 22 1.25 4.16 -7.55
N LYS A 23 0.80 4.44 -8.77
CA LYS A 23 0.38 5.79 -9.18
C LYS A 23 -0.81 6.28 -8.37
N HIS A 24 -1.80 5.41 -8.15
CA HIS A 24 -2.95 5.74 -7.32
C HIS A 24 -2.53 6.06 -5.88
N ALA A 25 -1.64 5.25 -5.31
CA ALA A 25 -1.12 5.47 -3.98
C ALA A 25 -0.32 6.77 -3.84
N GLN A 26 0.48 7.09 -4.84
CA GLN A 26 1.22 8.35 -4.87
C GLN A 26 0.25 9.53 -4.84
N ASN A 27 -0.81 9.51 -5.67
CA ASN A 27 -1.83 10.56 -5.65
C ASN A 27 -2.51 10.67 -4.28
N THR A 28 -2.87 9.54 -3.65
CA THR A 28 -3.45 9.54 -2.30
C THR A 28 -2.48 10.11 -1.25
N ALA A 29 -1.20 9.80 -1.35
CA ALA A 29 -0.18 10.36 -0.45
C ALA A 29 -0.04 11.88 -0.64
N GLU A 30 -0.12 12.36 -1.89
CA GLU A 30 -0.12 13.80 -2.22
C GLU A 30 -1.37 14.50 -1.66
N GLU A 31 -2.56 13.89 -1.77
CA GLU A 31 -3.81 14.40 -1.18
C GLU A 31 -3.73 14.51 0.34
N VAL A 32 -3.28 13.46 1.02
CA VAL A 32 -3.09 13.46 2.48
C VAL A 32 -2.07 14.52 2.89
N THR A 33 -0.98 14.68 2.15
CA THR A 33 0.03 15.72 2.41
C THR A 33 -0.56 17.12 2.22
N GLY A 34 -1.42 17.31 1.22
CA GLY A 34 -2.17 18.55 1.01
C GLY A 34 -3.09 18.89 2.18
N LEU A 35 -3.83 17.90 2.69
CA LEU A 35 -4.68 18.05 3.89
C LEU A 35 -3.86 18.40 5.14
N LEU A 36 -2.72 17.72 5.35
CA LEU A 36 -1.82 18.03 6.47
C LEU A 36 -1.22 19.43 6.34
N SER A 37 -0.92 19.88 5.11
CA SER A 37 -0.37 21.21 4.85
C SER A 37 -1.41 22.31 5.08
N SER A 38 -2.69 22.08 4.73
CA SER A 38 -3.76 23.03 5.04
C SER A 38 -4.06 23.12 6.53
N TRP A 39 -3.83 22.04 7.30
CA TRP A 39 -3.91 22.08 8.77
C TRP A 39 -2.87 22.99 9.43
N SER A 40 -1.77 23.34 8.75
CA SER A 40 -0.77 24.27 9.29
C SER A 40 -1.18 25.75 9.18
N TYR A 41 -2.19 26.06 8.35
CA TYR A 41 -2.57 27.44 8.04
C TYR A 41 -3.85 27.93 8.73
N ASP A 42 -4.70 27.05 9.27
CA ASP A 42 -5.95 27.45 9.94
C ASP A 42 -5.96 27.19 11.46
N VAL A 43 -6.35 28.24 12.16
CA VAL A 43 -6.57 28.50 13.60
C VAL A 43 -6.62 27.27 14.56
N PRO A 44 -5.71 27.18 15.56
CA PRO A 44 -5.61 26.07 16.53
C PRO A 44 -6.84 25.80 17.42
N ASN A 45 -7.83 26.70 17.45
CA ASN A 45 -8.95 26.66 18.40
C ASN A 45 -10.26 26.08 17.84
N ILE A 46 -10.26 25.52 16.62
CA ILE A 46 -11.48 24.99 15.98
C ILE A 46 -11.42 23.46 15.75
N PHE A 47 -10.25 22.82 15.88
CA PHE A 47 -10.08 21.42 15.51
C PHE A 47 -10.51 20.44 16.60
N ASN A 48 -11.46 19.56 16.26
CA ASN A 48 -11.79 18.40 17.07
C ASN A 48 -10.68 17.36 16.92
N ALA A 49 -9.85 17.19 17.96
CA ALA A 49 -8.73 16.25 17.96
C ALA A 49 -9.16 14.81 17.60
N ALA A 50 -10.35 14.38 18.00
CA ALA A 50 -10.85 13.05 17.66
C ALA A 50 -11.04 12.87 16.15
N GLU A 51 -11.57 13.89 15.47
CA GLU A 51 -11.79 13.88 14.03
C GLU A 51 -10.45 13.86 13.27
N VAL A 52 -9.46 14.62 13.74
CA VAL A 52 -8.09 14.59 13.22
C VAL A 52 -7.47 13.20 13.36
N HIS A 53 -7.62 12.54 14.52
CA HIS A 53 -7.14 11.19 14.72
C HIS A 53 -7.82 10.16 13.80
N GLU A 54 -9.12 10.31 13.53
CA GLU A 54 -9.83 9.46 12.58
C GLU A 54 -9.32 9.64 11.14
N TYR A 55 -9.08 10.88 10.70
CA TYR A 55 -8.51 11.13 9.37
C TYR A 55 -7.12 10.53 9.22
N ILE A 56 -6.25 10.68 10.24
CA ILE A 56 -4.92 10.08 10.25
C ILE A 56 -5.03 8.54 10.21
N ARG A 57 -5.95 7.95 10.97
CA ARG A 57 -6.17 6.50 10.98
C ARG A 57 -6.63 5.99 9.62
N ALA A 58 -7.58 6.68 8.98
CA ALA A 58 -8.08 6.34 7.66
C ALA A 58 -6.97 6.41 6.59
N ALA A 59 -6.18 7.49 6.60
CA ALA A 59 -5.05 7.66 5.70
C ALA A 59 -3.99 6.55 5.89
N LYS A 60 -3.67 6.20 7.15
CA LYS A 60 -2.75 5.10 7.47
C LYS A 60 -3.27 3.76 6.92
N ALA A 61 -4.55 3.46 7.11
CA ALA A 61 -5.14 2.21 6.60
C ALA A 61 -5.07 2.11 5.07
N GLN A 62 -5.28 3.23 4.37
CA GLN A 62 -5.11 3.29 2.91
C GLN A 62 -3.66 3.03 2.49
N LEU A 63 -2.69 3.67 3.14
CA LEU A 63 -1.25 3.47 2.88
C LEU A 63 -0.81 2.03 3.13
N ASP A 64 -1.26 1.43 4.23
CA ASP A 64 -0.92 0.03 4.55
C ASP A 64 -1.55 -0.93 3.51
N GLY A 65 -2.76 -0.62 3.01
CA GLY A 65 -3.40 -1.35 1.91
C GLY A 65 -2.60 -1.29 0.59
N VAL A 66 -2.10 -0.11 0.23
CA VAL A 66 -1.22 0.06 -0.93
C VAL A 66 0.05 -0.76 -0.78
N ARG A 67 0.76 -0.59 0.34
CA ARG A 67 2.05 -1.25 0.59
C ARG A 67 1.88 -2.76 0.47
N ARG A 68 0.77 -3.29 1.00
CA ARG A 68 0.43 -4.71 0.90
C ARG A 68 0.18 -5.15 -0.55
N ASN A 69 -0.49 -4.35 -1.37
CA ASN A 69 -0.71 -4.68 -2.78
C ASN A 69 0.59 -4.68 -3.58
N PHE A 70 1.50 -3.74 -3.33
CA PHE A 70 2.83 -3.73 -3.93
C PHE A 70 3.61 -5.02 -3.59
N GLU A 71 3.61 -5.41 -2.32
CA GLU A 71 4.28 -6.65 -1.89
C GLU A 71 3.64 -7.91 -2.47
N LYS A 72 2.31 -7.94 -2.67
CA LYS A 72 1.65 -9.06 -3.35
C LYS A 72 2.17 -9.26 -4.77
N VAL A 73 2.48 -8.18 -5.47
CA VAL A 73 3.00 -8.26 -6.84
C VAL A 73 4.41 -8.81 -6.81
N ARG A 74 5.26 -8.28 -5.92
CA ARG A 74 6.63 -8.78 -5.74
C ARG A 74 6.61 -10.26 -5.41
N TRP A 75 5.78 -10.67 -4.44
CA TRP A 75 5.56 -12.07 -4.08
C TRP A 75 5.12 -12.92 -5.28
N ALA A 76 4.09 -12.50 -6.02
CA ALA A 76 3.59 -13.24 -7.18
C ALA A 76 4.65 -13.38 -8.30
N SER A 77 5.60 -12.45 -8.39
CA SER A 77 6.71 -12.48 -9.36
C SER A 77 7.95 -13.25 -8.89
N ALA A 78 8.07 -13.53 -7.59
CA ALA A 78 9.30 -13.99 -6.97
C ALA A 78 9.58 -15.50 -7.12
N ASN A 79 8.67 -16.29 -7.74
CA ASN A 79 8.77 -17.75 -7.85
C ASN A 79 9.20 -18.40 -6.51
N THR A 80 8.46 -18.06 -5.46
CA THR A 80 8.72 -18.48 -4.08
C THR A 80 7.64 -19.43 -3.58
N ASP A 81 8.01 -20.35 -2.70
CA ASP A 81 7.07 -21.24 -2.01
C ASP A 81 6.49 -20.62 -0.73
N LEU A 82 6.93 -19.42 -0.36
CA LEU A 82 6.44 -18.71 0.82
C LEU A 82 4.97 -18.33 0.66
N GLY A 83 4.17 -18.52 1.72
CA GLY A 83 2.86 -17.89 1.82
C GLY A 83 2.99 -16.37 1.89
N PHE A 84 1.98 -15.62 1.43
CA PHE A 84 2.09 -14.16 1.35
C PHE A 84 2.38 -13.48 2.71
N ASN A 85 1.80 -13.96 3.80
CA ASN A 85 2.10 -13.40 5.13
C ASN A 85 3.54 -13.74 5.58
N GLU A 86 4.08 -14.91 5.22
CA GLU A 86 5.48 -15.26 5.48
C GLU A 86 6.43 -14.40 4.64
N TRP A 87 6.08 -14.15 3.37
CA TRP A 87 6.78 -13.20 2.51
C TRP A 87 6.89 -11.81 3.13
N LEU A 88 5.79 -11.30 3.70
CA LEU A 88 5.79 -9.99 4.35
C LEU A 88 6.73 -9.95 5.56
N VAL A 89 6.76 -11.00 6.38
CA VAL A 89 7.66 -11.06 7.53
C VAL A 89 9.12 -11.14 7.08
N GLU A 90 9.44 -12.05 6.16
CA GLU A 90 10.79 -12.25 5.62
C GLU A 90 11.35 -11.00 4.93
N ASN A 91 10.49 -10.18 4.31
CA ASN A 91 10.89 -8.94 3.63
C ASN A 91 10.79 -7.68 4.51
N GLY A 92 10.63 -7.82 5.82
CA GLY A 92 10.67 -6.68 6.75
C GLY A 92 9.40 -5.84 6.78
N HIS A 93 8.24 -6.44 6.47
CA HIS A 93 6.92 -5.82 6.51
C HIS A 93 5.93 -6.55 7.44
N PRO A 94 6.33 -6.91 8.68
CA PRO A 94 5.44 -7.61 9.62
C PRO A 94 4.22 -6.76 10.02
N ASP A 95 4.32 -5.43 9.89
CA ASP A 95 3.24 -4.49 10.13
C ASP A 95 2.08 -4.60 9.14
N LEU A 96 2.28 -5.29 8.00
CA LEU A 96 1.28 -5.49 6.96
C LEU A 96 0.59 -6.87 7.02
N VAL A 97 0.97 -7.70 7.99
CA VAL A 97 0.36 -9.01 8.21
C VAL A 97 -1.06 -8.81 8.73
N MET A 98 -2.05 -9.40 8.04
CA MET A 98 -3.42 -9.49 8.56
C MET A 98 -3.56 -10.81 9.32
N GLY A 99 -4.12 -10.73 10.54
CA GLY A 99 -4.54 -11.88 11.33
C GLY A 99 -5.82 -12.53 10.81
#